data_AF-A0AAN8DVZ4-F1
#
_entry.id   AF-A0AAN8DVZ4-F1
#
_cell.length_a   1.000
_cell.length_b   1.000
_cell.length_c   1.000
_cell.angle_alpha   90.00
_cell.angle_beta   90.00
_cell.angle_gamma   90.00
#
_symmetry.space_group_name_H-M   'P 1'
#
loop_
_entity.id
_entity.type
_entity.pdbx_description
1 polymer ?
#
loop_
_entity_poly.entity_id
_entity_poly.type
_entity_poly.pdbx_seq_one_letter_code
_entity_poly.pdbx_strand_id
1 'polypeptide(L)' 'MDAIATATLKAANISRDMLPSLSKEDLRDLLPGPEHFFRRRTIWRLTHDDNEGQERDLCRPNLKPVELSGKL' A
#
# COMPACT_ATOMS: atom_id res chain seq x y z
N MET A 1 -5.46 0.16 -2.04
CA MET A 1 -4.84 -1.13 -1.66
C MET A 1 -4.58 -1.94 -2.94
N ASP A 2 -3.44 -2.62 -3.03
CA ASP A 2 -2.99 -3.34 -4.24
C ASP A 2 -3.68 -4.71 -4.43
N ALA A 3 -3.67 -5.24 -5.65
CA ALA A 3 -4.29 -6.53 -6.00
C ALA A 3 -3.64 -7.71 -5.27
N ILE A 4 -2.32 -7.71 -5.13
CA ILE A 4 -1.58 -8.78 -4.43
C ILE A 4 -1.97 -8.80 -2.95
N ALA A 5 -1.98 -7.64 -2.30
CA ALA A 5 -2.38 -7.55 -0.90
C ALA A 5 -3.84 -8.00 -0.68
N THR A 6 -4.73 -7.67 -1.60
CA THR A 6 -6.14 -8.11 -1.54
C THR A 6 -6.26 -9.62 -1.71
N ALA A 7 -5.53 -10.21 -2.66
CA ALA A 7 -5.52 -11.65 -2.89
C ALA A 7 -4.95 -12.43 -1.69
N THR A 8 -3.85 -11.94 -1.10
CA THR A 8 -3.24 -12.52 0.11
C THR A 8 -4.22 -12.53 1.29
N LEU A 9 -4.86 -11.39 1.58
CA LEU A 9 -5.84 -11.33 2.67
C LEU A 9 -7.02 -12.27 2.43
N LYS A 10 -7.52 -12.33 1.19
CA LYS A 10 -8.59 -13.26 0.83
C LYS A 10 -8.17 -14.71 1.00
N ALA A 11 -6.95 -15.07 0.60
CA ALA A 11 -6.40 -16.41 0.78
C ALA A 11 -6.24 -16.78 2.27
N ALA A 12 -5.96 -15.79 3.12
CA ALA A 12 -5.91 -15.94 4.57
C ALA A 12 -7.28 -15.84 5.26
N ASN A 13 -8.38 -15.72 4.51
CA ASN A 13 -9.74 -15.53 5.02
C ASN A 13 -9.89 -14.27 5.91
N ILE A 14 -9.13 -13.22 5.62
CA ILE A 14 -9.15 -11.96 6.35
C ILE A 14 -10.03 -10.95 5.59
N SER A 15 -11.07 -10.47 6.26
CA SER A 15 -11.96 -9.42 5.77
C SER A 15 -11.48 -8.03 6.18
N ARG A 16 -11.96 -6.98 5.52
CA ARG A 16 -11.56 -5.59 5.84
C ARG A 16 -11.85 -5.21 7.29
N ASP A 17 -12.94 -5.73 7.86
CA ASP A 17 -13.35 -5.50 9.24
C ASP A 17 -12.41 -6.14 10.27
N MET A 18 -11.61 -7.13 9.85
CA MET A 18 -10.60 -7.80 10.69
C MET A 18 -9.25 -7.09 10.64
N LEU A 19 -9.02 -6.20 9.67
CA LEU A 19 -7.74 -5.48 9.53
C LEU A 19 -7.33 -4.63 10.75
N PRO A 20 -8.25 -4.02 11.53
CA PRO A 20 -7.88 -3.35 12.78
C PRO A 20 -7.40 -4.32 13.88
N SER A 21 -7.75 -5.60 13.79
CA SER A 21 -7.32 -6.62 14.78
C SER A 21 -5.95 -7.23 14.47
N LEU A 22 -5.37 -6.93 13.30
CA LEU A 22 -4.07 -7.46 12.91
C LEU A 22 -2.93 -6.67 13.53
N SER A 23 -1.93 -7.38 14.04
CA SER A 23 -0.68 -6.81 14.51
C SER A 23 0.30 -6.55 13.36
N LYS A 24 1.36 -5.77 13.63
CA LYS A 24 2.46 -5.57 12.67
C LYS A 24 3.15 -6.88 12.29
N GLU A 25 3.18 -7.85 13.20
CA GLU A 25 3.73 -9.20 12.97
C GLU A 25 2.83 -10.01 12.04
N ASP A 26 1.51 -10.04 12.26
CA ASP A 26 0.55 -10.70 11.36
C ASP A 26 0.68 -10.17 9.93
N LEU A 27 0.85 -8.86 9.76
CA LEU A 27 1.07 -8.25 8.44
C LEU A 27 2.40 -8.71 7.80
N ARG A 28 3.44 -8.98 8.60
CA ARG A 28 4.74 -9.50 8.10
C ARG A 28 4.63 -10.95 7.68
N ASP A 29 3.86 -11.77 8.38
CA ASP A 29 3.60 -13.16 8.02
C ASP A 29 2.77 -13.27 6.75
N LEU A 30 1.72 -12.44 6.61
CA LEU A 30 0.89 -12.42 5.42
C LEU A 30 1.65 -11.95 4.17
N LEU A 31 2.49 -10.93 4.34
CA LEU A 31 3.20 -10.29 3.26
C LEU A 31 4.70 -10.25 3.58
N PRO A 32 5.40 -11.38 3.45
CA PRO A 32 6.81 -11.47 3.80
C PRO A 32 7.70 -10.69 2.82
N GLY A 33 8.93 -10.42 3.24
CA GLY A 33 9.94 -9.77 2.40
C GLY A 33 9.88 -8.23 2.34
N PRO A 34 10.94 -7.61 1.82
CA PRO A 34 11.07 -6.15 1.74
C PRO A 34 10.17 -5.54 0.66
N GLU A 35 9.87 -6.27 -0.41
CA GLU A 35 9.02 -5.84 -1.52
C GLU A 35 7.59 -5.48 -1.06
N HIS A 36 7.16 -6.06 0.05
CA HIS A 36 5.83 -5.85 0.61
C HIS A 36 5.78 -4.78 1.72
N PHE A 37 6.89 -4.09 2.00
CA PHE A 37 6.94 -3.07 3.06
C PHE A 37 5.86 -1.99 2.89
N PHE A 38 5.74 -1.42 1.69
CA PHE A 38 4.73 -0.41 1.39
C PHE A 38 3.30 -0.95 1.46
N ARG A 39 3.11 -2.23 1.13
CA ARG A 39 1.80 -2.89 1.25
C ARG A 39 1.39 -3.01 2.71
N ARG A 40 2.27 -3.51 3.59
CA ARG A 40 2.01 -3.59 5.04
C ARG A 40 1.72 -2.22 5.65
N ARG A 41 2.52 -1.20 5.28
CA ARG A 41 2.29 0.19 5.73
C ARG A 41 0.94 0.74 5.26
N THR A 42 0.55 0.43 4.02
CA THR A 42 -0.76 0.84 3.48
C THR A 42 -1.91 0.18 4.23
N ILE A 43 -1.80 -1.12 4.54
CA ILE A 43 -2.83 -1.83 5.32
C ILE A 43 -2.95 -1.25 6.72
N TRP A 44 -1.82 -1.05 7.39
CA TRP A 44 -1.77 -0.47 8.73
C TRP A 44 -2.47 0.90 8.77
N ARG A 45 -2.14 1.79 7.83
CA ARG A 45 -2.75 3.13 7.73
C ARG A 45 -4.25 3.13 7.38
N LEU A 46 -4.76 2.06 6.76
CA LEU A 46 -6.18 1.99 6.41
C LEU A 46 -7.09 1.74 7.62
N THR A 47 -6.54 1.17 8.70
CA THR A 47 -7.32 0.75 9.87
C THR A 47 -6.87 1.36 11.17
N HIS A 48 -5.61 1.80 11.24
CA HIS A 48 -5.06 2.54 12.33
C HIS A 48 -4.84 3.95 11.81
N ASP A 49 -5.74 4.85 12.20
CA ASP A 49 -5.74 6.26 11.82
C ASP A 49 -4.53 6.96 12.47
N ASP A 50 -3.34 6.64 11.99
CA ASP A 50 -2.14 7.41 12.27
C ASP A 50 -2.15 8.57 11.27
N ASN A 51 -2.64 9.71 11.77
CA ASN A 51 -2.56 11.04 11.17
C ASN A 51 -1.09 11.50 11.05
N GLU A 52 -0.22 10.66 10.48
CA GLU A 52 1.18 10.94 10.23
C GLU A 52 1.44 10.88 8.72
N GLY A 53 1.32 12.05 8.11
CA GLY A 53 2.04 12.37 6.89
C GLY A 53 1.42 11.82 5.61
N GLN A 54 0.71 12.72 4.94
CA GLN A 54 0.48 12.75 3.51
C GLN A 54 1.81 12.68 2.71
N GLU A 55 2.50 11.54 2.72
CA GLU A 55 3.52 11.27 1.71
C GLU A 55 2.80 10.75 0.47
N ARG A 56 2.57 11.70 -0.43
CA ARG A 56 2.14 11.49 -1.81
C ARG A 56 2.98 10.38 -2.42
N ASP A 57 2.35 9.26 -2.68
CA ASP A 57 2.42 8.51 -3.94
C ASP A 57 3.62 8.89 -4.85
N LEU A 58 4.84 8.45 -4.48
CA LEU A 58 6.02 8.52 -5.35
C LEU A 58 6.29 7.19 -6.06
N CYS A 59 5.27 6.34 -6.20
CA CYS A 59 5.32 5.18 -7.09
C CYS A 59 4.17 5.22 -8.11
N ARG A 60 4.03 6.34 -8.84
CA ARG A 60 3.46 6.29 -10.19
C ARG A 60 4.58 5.92 -11.17
N PRO A 61 4.63 4.72 -11.75
CA PRO A 61 5.57 4.39 -12.82
C PRO A 61 5.06 4.94 -14.16
N ASN A 62 4.80 6.24 -14.25
CA ASN A 62 4.44 6.90 -15.51
C ASN A 62 5.12 8.27 -15.59
N LEU A 63 6.43 8.23 -15.88
CA LEU A 63 7.03 9.30 -16.68
C LEU A 63 6.25 9.36 -18.00
N LYS A 64 5.62 10.50 -18.27
CA LYS A 64 5.57 11.01 -19.64
C LYS A 64 6.53 12.20 -19.66
N PRO A 65 7.58 12.22 -20.48
CA PRO A 65 8.28 13.46 -20.74
C PRO A 65 7.25 14.40 -21.36
N VAL A 66 6.99 15.53 -20.71
CA VAL A 66 6.29 16.63 -21.37
C VAL A 66 7.28 17.18 -22.40
N GLU A 67 7.12 16.74 -23.64
CA GLU A 67 7.83 17.35 -24.76
C GLU A 67 7.48 18.82 -24.86
N LEU A 68 8.53 19.61 -25.10
CA LEU A 68 8.48 21.03 -25.37
C LEU A 68 7.48 21.35 -26.48
N SER A 69 6.64 22.36 -26.27
CA SER A 69 6.13 23.14 -27.39
C SER A 69 6.49 24.59 -27.13
N GLY A 70 7.63 24.98 -27.68
CA GLY A 70 8.00 26.37 -27.82
C GLY A 70 6.93 27.10 -28.64
N LYS A 71 6.60 28.31 -28.19
CA LYS A 71 5.95 29.30 -29.04
C LYS A 71 6.80 30.55 -28.94
N LEU A 72 7.48 30.83 -30.05
CA LEU A 72 8.07 32.12 -30.38
C LEU A 72 6.97 33.18 -30.38
#